data_AF-A0AAW5VQI5-F1
#
_entry.id   AF-A0AAW5VQI5-F1
#
_cell.length_a   1.000
_cell.length_b   1.000
_cell.length_c   1.000
_cell.angle_alpha   90.00
_cell.angle_beta   90.00
_cell.angle_gamma   90.00
#
_symmetry.space_group_name_H-M   'P 1'
#
loop_
_entity.id
_entity.type
_entity.pdbx_description
1 polymer ?
#
loop_
_entity_poly.entity_id
_entity_poly.type
_entity_poly.pdbx_seq_one_letter_code
_entity_poly.pdbx_strand_id
1 'polypeptide(L)'
;MKKQITVFFILYLGCSGLPSRYSYLENSSNLIRKTDTLKNSEKIEDITHIEFFNPSNPKTIQLYISKFNDQNNLKLTINYYGNEYIDFQKAYLSDNNEIIEFQFDFLEKFNKILKDGTKFEKAELKLNKKEIKQLKNIFKSKFKLSLFGNTKIDYDLQECNYCIELMEYYENSNPIY
;
A
#
# COMPACT_ATOMS: atom_id res chain seq x y z
N MET A 1 -53.94 -0.59 -27.67
CA MET A 1 -53.22 -0.98 -26.43
C MET A 1 -51.93 -0.17 -26.34
N LYS A 2 -51.83 0.77 -25.40
CA LYS A 2 -50.64 1.61 -25.20
C LYS A 2 -49.61 0.82 -24.38
N LYS A 3 -48.43 0.55 -24.96
CA LYS A 3 -47.31 -0.09 -24.26
C LYS A 3 -46.72 0.92 -23.27
N GLN A 4 -46.92 0.70 -21.98
CA GLN A 4 -46.17 1.40 -20.94
C GLN A 4 -44.74 0.85 -20.95
N ILE A 5 -43.80 1.70 -21.33
CA ILE A 5 -42.37 1.42 -21.17
C ILE A 5 -42.03 1.88 -19.75
N THR A 6 -41.94 0.92 -18.84
CA THR A 6 -41.42 1.16 -17.49
C THR A 6 -39.91 1.32 -17.60
N VAL A 7 -39.43 2.55 -17.51
CA VAL A 7 -38.01 2.86 -17.41
C VAL A 7 -37.57 2.55 -15.99
N PHE A 8 -36.79 1.48 -15.81
CA PHE A 8 -36.07 1.23 -14.56
C PHE A 8 -34.91 2.22 -14.47
N PHE A 9 -35.11 3.29 -13.69
CA PHE A 9 -34.00 4.11 -13.19
C PHE A 9 -33.27 3.29 -12.12
N ILE A 10 -32.21 2.60 -12.52
CA ILE A 10 -31.24 2.02 -11.57
C ILE A 10 -30.46 3.20 -11.00
N LEU A 11 -30.91 3.71 -9.85
CA LEU A 11 -30.10 4.59 -9.00
C LEU A 11 -28.91 3.77 -8.51
N TYR A 12 -27.78 3.89 -9.21
CA TYR A 12 -26.47 3.63 -8.62
C TYR A 12 -26.27 4.67 -7.52
N LEU A 13 -26.77 4.36 -6.32
CA LEU A 13 -26.25 4.97 -5.09
C LEU A 13 -24.84 4.43 -4.92
N GLY A 14 -23.90 5.02 -5.66
CA GLY A 14 -22.49 4.90 -5.36
C GLY A 14 -22.29 5.51 -3.98
N CYS A 15 -22.29 4.68 -2.93
CA CYS A 15 -21.62 5.02 -1.69
C CYS A 15 -20.11 5.06 -1.95
N SER A 16 -19.65 6.01 -2.77
CA SER A 16 -18.24 6.35 -2.95
C SER A 16 -17.79 7.28 -1.83
N GLY A 17 -18.09 6.88 -0.59
CA GLY A 17 -17.72 7.60 0.61
C GLY A 17 -16.50 6.93 1.22
N LEU A 18 -15.47 7.72 1.52
CA LEU A 18 -14.40 7.26 2.40
C LEU A 18 -15.01 6.84 3.76
N PRO A 19 -14.47 5.80 4.43
CA PRO A 19 -14.95 5.44 5.76
C PRO A 19 -14.78 6.62 6.74
N SER A 20 -15.57 6.67 7.81
CA SER A 20 -15.69 7.85 8.69
C SER A 20 -14.41 8.40 9.34
N ARG A 21 -13.31 7.63 9.34
CA ARG A 21 -11.99 8.05 9.84
C ARG A 21 -11.06 8.61 8.76
N TYR A 22 -11.54 8.68 7.52
CA TYR A 22 -10.76 9.05 6.36
C TYR A 22 -11.35 10.29 5.71
N SER A 23 -10.50 11.24 5.36
CA SER A 23 -10.87 12.44 4.62
C SER A 23 -9.81 12.74 3.57
N TYR A 24 -10.22 13.33 2.45
CA TYR A 24 -9.26 13.83 1.47
C TYR A 24 -8.36 14.89 2.10
N LEU A 25 -7.07 14.87 1.75
CA LEU A 25 -6.14 15.88 2.22
C LEU A 25 -6.45 17.26 1.60
N GLU A 26 -6.76 17.25 0.30
CA GLU A 26 -7.26 18.36 -0.49
C GLU A 26 -8.25 17.83 -1.55
N ASN A 27 -9.14 18.68 -2.06
CA ASN A 27 -10.24 18.26 -2.95
C ASN A 27 -9.82 17.54 -4.25
N SER A 28 -8.56 17.71 -4.69
CA SER A 28 -8.00 17.07 -5.88
C SER A 28 -6.88 16.09 -5.58
N SER A 29 -6.61 15.81 -4.30
CA SER A 29 -5.52 14.92 -3.91
C SER A 29 -5.97 13.46 -3.92
N ASN A 30 -5.15 12.58 -4.49
CA ASN A 30 -5.31 11.14 -4.31
C ASN A 30 -4.89 10.68 -2.91
N LEU A 31 -4.31 11.59 -2.11
CA LEU A 31 -3.91 11.34 -0.74
C LEU A 31 -5.07 11.57 0.23
N ILE A 32 -5.15 10.65 1.18
CA ILE A 32 -6.21 10.58 2.17
C ILE A 32 -5.58 10.66 3.55
N ARG A 33 -6.11 11.55 4.38
CA ARG A 33 -5.82 11.60 5.81
C ARG A 33 -6.66 10.55 6.53
N LYS A 34 -6.01 9.71 7.31
CA LYS A 34 -6.61 8.84 8.32
C LYS A 34 -6.40 9.49 9.68
N THR A 35 -7.47 9.64 10.45
CA THR A 35 -7.39 10.15 11.83
C THR A 35 -7.88 9.09 12.79
N ASP A 36 -6.99 8.66 13.70
CA ASP A 36 -7.33 7.78 14.81
C ASP A 36 -7.25 8.54 16.14
N THR A 37 -8.30 8.42 16.97
CA THR A 37 -8.33 8.99 18.32
C THR A 37 -7.92 7.93 19.33
N LEU A 38 -6.86 8.18 20.10
CA LEU A 38 -6.45 7.33 21.21
C LEU A 38 -7.26 7.61 22.48
N LYS A 39 -7.12 6.74 23.48
CA LYS A 39 -7.86 6.77 24.76
C LYS A 39 -7.76 8.11 25.51
N ASN A 40 -6.77 8.95 25.21
CA ASN A 40 -6.54 10.26 25.84
C ASN A 40 -6.87 11.46 24.93
N SER A 41 -7.66 11.28 23.88
CA SER A 41 -7.98 12.33 22.87
C SER A 41 -6.81 12.79 22.00
N GLU A 42 -5.63 12.18 22.14
CA GLU A 42 -4.54 12.32 21.17
C GLU A 42 -5.01 11.80 19.81
N LYS A 43 -4.85 12.64 18.79
CA LYS A 43 -5.15 12.29 17.40
C LYS A 43 -3.84 11.90 16.73
N ILE A 44 -3.78 10.67 16.23
CA ILE A 44 -2.73 10.25 15.32
C ILE A 44 -3.28 10.43 13.91
N GLU A 45 -2.56 11.20 13.11
CA GLU A 45 -2.82 11.34 11.69
C GLU A 45 -1.82 10.50 10.89
N ASP A 46 -2.34 9.75 9.93
CA ASP A 46 -1.53 9.04 8.93
C ASP A 46 -2.06 9.37 7.53
N ILE A 47 -1.18 9.31 6.53
CA ILE A 47 -1.54 9.57 5.14
C ILE A 47 -1.52 8.27 4.35
N THR A 48 -2.56 8.06 3.56
CA THR A 48 -2.69 6.91 2.66
C THR A 48 -3.14 7.39 1.29
N HIS A 49 -3.43 6.46 0.38
CA HIS A 49 -3.80 6.76 -0.99
C HIS A 49 -5.18 6.16 -1.34
N ILE A 50 -5.95 6.83 -2.20
CA ILE A 50 -7.30 6.40 -2.61
C ILE A 50 -7.33 5.00 -3.23
N GLU A 51 -6.24 4.59 -3.86
CA GLU A 51 -6.06 3.26 -4.46
C GLU A 51 -6.31 2.11 -3.47
N PHE A 52 -6.06 2.30 -2.16
CA PHE A 52 -6.33 1.25 -1.15
C PHE A 52 -7.81 1.05 -0.86
N PHE A 53 -8.67 1.97 -1.30
CA PHE A 53 -10.12 1.88 -1.16
C PHE A 53 -10.80 1.40 -2.45
N ASN A 54 -10.02 0.99 -3.46
CA ASN A 54 -10.58 0.44 -4.69
C ASN A 54 -10.90 -1.06 -4.50
N PRO A 55 -12.18 -1.43 -4.26
CA PRO A 55 -12.55 -2.83 -4.01
C PRO A 55 -12.38 -3.71 -5.25
N SER A 56 -12.31 -3.10 -6.44
CA SER A 56 -12.11 -3.78 -7.71
C SER A 56 -10.66 -4.21 -7.94
N ASN A 57 -9.75 -3.89 -7.02
CA ASN A 57 -8.34 -4.24 -7.12
C ASN A 57 -7.92 -5.23 -6.02
N PRO A 58 -8.45 -6.48 -6.00
CA PRO A 58 -7.96 -7.52 -5.12
C PRO A 58 -6.56 -7.92 -5.58
N LYS A 59 -5.53 -7.42 -4.88
CA LYS A 59 -4.15 -7.78 -5.21
C LYS A 59 -3.68 -8.92 -4.31
N THR A 60 -3.26 -10.03 -4.94
CA THR A 60 -2.46 -11.09 -4.32
C THR A 60 -1.20 -10.52 -3.63
N ILE A 61 -0.70 -9.39 -4.13
CA ILE A 61 0.41 -8.66 -3.56
C ILE A 61 0.10 -7.16 -3.47
N GLN A 62 0.26 -6.57 -2.29
CA GLN A 62 0.18 -5.12 -2.11
C GLN A 62 1.49 -4.57 -1.57
N LEU A 63 1.97 -3.51 -2.21
CA LEU A 63 3.09 -2.71 -1.75
C LEU A 63 2.55 -1.36 -1.33
N TYR A 64 3.04 -0.79 -0.23
CA TYR A 64 2.77 0.61 0.09
C TYR A 64 3.83 1.22 1.00
N ILE A 65 3.91 2.55 0.95
CA ILE A 65 4.85 3.34 1.73
C ILE A 65 4.09 4.05 2.85
N SER A 66 4.65 4.07 4.06
CA SER A 66 4.14 4.89 5.15
C SER A 66 5.25 5.39 6.06
N LYS A 67 4.90 6.32 6.97
CA LYS A 67 5.83 6.83 7.99
C LYS A 67 6.21 5.72 8.99
N PHE A 68 7.47 5.71 9.40
CA PHE A 68 8.02 4.88 10.46
C PHE A 68 8.60 5.77 11.58
N ASN A 69 7.91 5.77 12.72
CA ASN A 69 8.20 6.59 13.91
C ASN A 69 8.20 8.11 13.63
N ASP A 70 8.37 8.91 14.68
CA ASP A 70 8.36 10.38 14.60
C ASP A 70 9.61 10.98 13.92
N GLN A 71 10.66 10.16 13.70
CA GLN A 71 11.97 10.59 13.19
C GLN A 71 12.11 10.50 11.66
N ASN A 72 11.04 10.77 10.91
CA ASN A 72 11.08 10.89 9.43
C ASN A 72 11.65 9.68 8.68
N ASN A 73 11.55 8.47 9.24
CA ASN A 73 11.89 7.27 8.47
C ASN A 73 10.66 6.84 7.67
N LEU A 74 10.89 6.29 6.48
CA LEU A 74 9.83 5.62 5.73
C LEU A 74 9.94 4.13 5.95
N LYS A 75 8.80 3.44 5.80
CA LYS A 75 8.78 1.99 5.65
C LYS A 75 8.08 1.57 4.38
N LEU A 76 8.59 0.50 3.77
CA LEU A 76 7.90 -0.26 2.75
C LEU A 76 7.17 -1.41 3.43
N THR A 77 5.87 -1.51 3.19
CA THR A 77 5.06 -2.66 3.60
C THR A 77 4.76 -3.53 2.40
N ILE A 78 4.97 -4.83 2.55
CA ILE A 78 4.63 -5.87 1.57
C ILE A 78 3.59 -6.78 2.22
N ASN A 79 2.38 -6.77 1.66
CA ASN A 79 1.32 -7.68 2.03
C ASN A 79 1.16 -8.72 0.94
N TYR A 80 1.08 -9.99 1.33
CA TYR A 80 0.81 -11.11 0.44
C TYR A 80 -0.44 -11.85 0.91
N TYR A 81 -1.25 -12.24 -0.07
CA TYR A 81 -2.48 -12.98 0.09
C TYR A 81 -2.41 -14.19 -0.85
N GLY A 82 -2.37 -15.40 -0.29
CA GLY A 82 -2.31 -16.60 -1.11
C GLY A 82 -2.73 -17.88 -0.39
N ASN A 83 -2.51 -19.01 -1.05
CA ASN A 83 -2.93 -20.32 -0.53
C ASN A 83 -1.88 -20.97 0.39
N GLU A 84 -0.63 -20.50 0.31
CA GLU A 84 0.52 -21.02 1.07
C GLU A 84 1.27 -19.90 1.78
N TYR A 85 1.97 -20.23 2.86
CA TYR A 85 2.90 -19.29 3.49
C TYR A 85 4.22 -19.34 2.72
N ILE A 86 4.69 -18.18 2.31
CA ILE A 86 6.03 -17.98 1.74
C ILE A 86 7.06 -18.04 2.86
N ASP A 87 6.70 -17.58 4.07
CA ASP A 87 7.63 -17.37 5.17
C ASP A 87 8.78 -16.45 4.81
N PHE A 88 8.47 -15.18 4.56
CA PHE A 88 9.45 -14.18 4.11
C PHE A 88 10.78 -14.20 4.88
N GLN A 89 11.89 -14.31 4.15
CA GLN A 89 13.29 -14.23 4.60
C GLN A 89 14.08 -13.16 3.84
N LYS A 90 13.71 -12.91 2.57
CA LYS A 90 14.30 -11.84 1.76
C LYS A 90 13.34 -11.33 0.67
N ALA A 91 13.52 -10.09 0.24
CA ALA A 91 12.86 -9.56 -0.96
C ALA A 91 13.82 -8.85 -1.90
N TYR A 92 13.54 -8.97 -3.20
CA TYR A 92 14.13 -8.17 -4.26
C TYR A 92 13.10 -7.32 -4.96
N LEU A 93 13.43 -6.05 -5.13
CA LEU A 93 12.74 -5.16 -6.07
C LEU A 93 13.73 -4.79 -7.16
N SER A 94 13.36 -5.02 -8.41
CA SER A 94 14.23 -4.72 -9.55
C SER A 94 13.46 -4.21 -10.75
N ASP A 95 14.00 -3.25 -11.47
CA ASP A 95 13.62 -2.94 -12.84
C ASP A 95 14.76 -3.35 -13.79
N ASN A 96 14.78 -2.83 -15.02
CA ASN A 96 15.85 -3.11 -15.98
C ASN A 96 17.22 -2.47 -15.62
N ASN A 97 17.24 -1.53 -14.68
CA ASN A 97 18.41 -0.68 -14.40
C ASN A 97 18.98 -0.92 -13.00
N GLU A 98 18.11 -1.15 -12.01
CA GLU A 98 18.45 -1.17 -10.60
C GLU A 98 17.84 -2.40 -9.92
N ILE A 99 18.57 -2.92 -8.94
CA ILE A 99 18.07 -3.94 -8.01
C ILE A 99 18.31 -3.46 -6.57
N ILE A 100 17.32 -3.66 -5.72
CA ILE A 100 17.40 -3.43 -4.30
C ILE A 100 17.19 -4.76 -3.58
N GLU A 101 18.12 -5.07 -2.69
CA GLU A 101 18.06 -6.20 -1.79
C GLU A 101 17.58 -5.77 -0.42
N PHE A 102 16.50 -6.40 0.06
CA PHE A 102 16.07 -6.31 1.44
C PHE A 102 16.31 -7.65 2.12
N GLN A 103 17.35 -7.72 2.96
CA GLN A 103 17.52 -8.81 3.91
C GLN A 103 16.63 -8.52 5.12
N PHE A 104 15.71 -9.45 5.43
CA PHE A 104 14.72 -9.19 6.45
C PHE A 104 15.25 -9.44 7.87
N ASP A 105 15.76 -8.40 8.52
CA ASP A 105 15.69 -8.26 9.97
C ASP A 105 14.38 -7.49 10.28
N PHE A 106 13.24 -8.19 10.29
CA PHE A 106 11.92 -7.55 10.31
C PHE A 106 11.73 -6.60 11.50
N LEU A 107 11.13 -5.43 11.22
CA LEU A 107 10.48 -4.62 12.26
C LEU A 107 9.29 -5.40 12.86
N GLU A 108 8.46 -5.96 11.98
CA GLU A 108 7.36 -6.88 12.33
C GLU A 108 7.13 -7.86 11.17
N LYS A 109 7.02 -9.16 11.48
CA LYS A 109 6.45 -10.19 10.60
C LYS A 109 5.14 -10.65 11.21
N PHE A 110 4.07 -10.64 10.42
CA PHE A 110 2.77 -11.06 10.88
C PHE A 110 2.13 -11.99 9.85
N ASN A 111 1.54 -13.08 10.33
CA ASN A 111 0.78 -14.00 9.51
C ASN A 111 -0.60 -14.27 10.15
N LYS A 112 -1.61 -14.51 9.30
CA LYS A 112 -2.93 -14.99 9.74
C LYS A 112 -3.64 -15.75 8.63
N ILE A 113 -4.70 -16.45 8.99
CA ILE A 113 -5.64 -17.05 8.04
C ILE A 113 -6.90 -16.18 8.03
N LEU A 114 -7.33 -15.76 6.84
CA LEU A 114 -8.55 -14.98 6.63
C LEU A 114 -9.79 -15.90 6.67
N LYS A 115 -10.99 -15.31 6.77
CA LYS A 115 -12.26 -16.06 6.91
C LYS A 115 -12.55 -16.98 5.71
N ASP A 116 -12.05 -16.63 4.54
CA ASP A 116 -12.16 -17.38 3.29
C ASP A 116 -11.08 -18.47 3.14
N GLY A 117 -10.19 -18.62 4.14
CA GLY A 117 -9.08 -19.57 4.11
C GLY A 117 -7.79 -19.01 3.50
N THR A 118 -7.80 -17.79 2.96
CA THR A 118 -6.61 -17.14 2.39
C THR A 118 -5.55 -16.91 3.47
N LYS A 119 -4.31 -17.31 3.22
CA LYS A 119 -3.16 -17.00 4.08
C LYS A 119 -2.66 -15.59 3.78
N PHE A 120 -2.55 -14.81 4.83
CA PHE A 120 -2.02 -13.45 4.79
C PHE A 120 -0.64 -13.43 5.44
N GLU A 121 0.32 -12.82 4.76
CA GLU A 121 1.62 -12.44 5.33
C GLU A 121 1.88 -10.96 5.12
N LYS A 122 2.49 -10.34 6.12
CA LYS A 122 2.93 -8.96 6.10
C LYS A 122 4.40 -8.89 6.49
N ALA A 123 5.14 -8.12 5.70
CA ALA A 123 6.52 -7.73 5.95
C ALA A 123 6.62 -6.20 5.97
N GLU A 124 7.23 -5.64 7.01
CA GLU A 124 7.57 -4.21 7.07
C GLU A 124 9.08 -4.00 7.08
N LEU A 125 9.54 -3.13 6.19
CA LEU A 125 10.95 -2.81 5.96
C LEU A 125 11.20 -1.33 6.26
N LYS A 126 12.13 -1.03 7.16
CA LYS A 126 12.62 0.34 7.33
C LYS A 126 13.45 0.74 6.11
N LEU A 127 13.18 1.90 5.54
CA LEU A 127 13.90 2.43 4.39
C LEU A 127 14.92 3.49 4.82
N ASN A 128 16.14 3.39 4.26
CA ASN A 128 17.13 4.45 4.33
C ASN A 128 17.04 5.39 3.12
N LYS A 129 17.74 6.54 3.17
CA LYS A 129 17.70 7.56 2.10
C LYS A 129 18.11 7.02 0.72
N LYS A 130 19.08 6.10 0.67
CA LYS A 130 19.54 5.50 -0.59
C LYS A 130 18.45 4.62 -1.19
N GLU A 131 17.83 3.77 -0.36
CA GLU A 131 16.73 2.89 -0.78
C GLU A 131 15.51 3.67 -1.25
N ILE A 132 15.13 4.76 -0.57
CA ILE A 132 14.02 5.63 -1.01
C ILE A 132 14.28 6.17 -2.42
N LYS A 133 15.50 6.65 -2.69
CA LYS A 133 15.88 7.16 -4.02
C LYS A 133 15.79 6.06 -5.10
N GLN A 134 16.30 4.87 -4.81
CA GLN A 134 16.26 3.75 -5.75
C GLN A 134 14.82 3.26 -5.97
N LEU A 135 14.00 3.16 -4.92
CA LEU A 135 12.59 2.77 -5.04
C LEU A 135 11.80 3.77 -5.89
N LYS A 136 12.05 5.07 -5.75
CA LYS A 136 11.45 6.09 -6.61
C LYS A 136 11.77 5.91 -8.09
N ASN A 137 12.94 5.37 -8.43
CA ASN A 137 13.28 5.08 -9.82
C ASN A 137 12.57 3.80 -10.29
N ILE A 138 12.70 2.72 -9.52
CA ILE A 138 12.09 1.42 -9.84
C ILE A 138 10.57 1.56 -10.04
N PHE A 139 9.89 2.29 -9.17
CA PHE A 139 8.43 2.45 -9.22
C PHE A 139 7.91 3.31 -10.38
N LYS A 140 8.77 3.98 -11.16
CA LYS A 140 8.34 4.76 -12.35
C LYS A 140 8.05 3.90 -13.57
N SER A 141 8.38 2.61 -13.52
CA SER A 141 8.21 1.70 -14.64
C SER A 141 7.77 0.33 -14.16
N LYS A 142 7.60 -0.63 -15.08
CA LYS A 142 7.36 -2.02 -14.73
C LYS A 142 8.55 -2.56 -13.94
N PHE A 143 8.28 -3.23 -12.84
CA PHE A 143 9.30 -3.79 -11.96
C PHE A 143 8.90 -5.18 -11.49
N LYS A 144 9.90 -5.93 -11.06
CA LYS A 144 9.74 -7.28 -10.51
C LYS A 144 9.91 -7.23 -9.00
N LEU A 145 8.97 -7.85 -8.29
CA LEU A 145 9.11 -8.20 -6.87
C LEU A 145 9.38 -9.69 -6.77
N SER A 146 10.52 -10.07 -6.20
CA SER A 146 10.84 -11.47 -5.87
C SER A 146 10.84 -11.64 -4.37
N LEU A 147 10.00 -12.53 -3.86
CA LEU A 147 9.86 -12.85 -2.44
C LEU A 147 10.48 -14.21 -2.18
N PHE A 148 11.35 -14.28 -1.19
CA PHE A 148 12.09 -15.49 -0.83
C PHE A 148 11.77 -15.88 0.60
N GLY A 149 11.49 -17.17 0.79
CA GLY A 149 11.32 -17.81 2.08
C GLY A 149 11.46 -19.33 1.90
N ASN A 150 10.48 -20.10 2.38
CA ASN A 150 10.39 -21.53 2.07
C ASN A 150 10.23 -21.79 0.57
N THR A 151 9.56 -20.86 -0.11
CA THR A 151 9.38 -20.84 -1.56
C THR A 151 9.83 -19.50 -2.12
N LYS A 152 10.26 -19.48 -3.39
CA LYS A 152 10.46 -18.24 -4.13
C LYS A 152 9.22 -17.94 -4.97
N ILE A 153 8.69 -16.73 -4.85
CA ILE A 153 7.59 -16.25 -5.70
C ILE A 153 7.98 -14.93 -6.35
N ASP A 154 7.72 -14.84 -7.64
CA ASP A 154 8.03 -13.70 -8.49
C ASP A 154 6.74 -13.03 -8.96
N TYR A 155 6.67 -11.69 -8.89
CA TYR A 155 5.58 -10.88 -9.38
C TYR A 155 6.10 -9.80 -10.32
N ASP A 156 5.55 -9.74 -11.53
CA ASP A 156 5.74 -8.63 -12.45
C ASP A 156 4.65 -7.58 -12.18
N LEU A 157 5.09 -6.39 -11.77
CA LEU A 157 4.23 -5.29 -11.34
C LEU A 157 4.36 -4.12 -12.30
N GLN A 158 3.26 -3.39 -12.46
CA GLN A 158 3.25 -2.10 -13.17
C GLN A 158 3.86 -1.02 -12.26
N GLU A 159 4.03 0.18 -12.80
CA GLU A 159 4.46 1.35 -12.05
C GLU A 159 3.65 1.54 -10.74
N CYS A 160 4.31 2.00 -9.67
CA CYS A 160 3.67 2.26 -8.39
C CYS A 160 3.53 3.78 -8.15
N ASN A 161 2.68 4.44 -8.93
CA ASN A 161 2.46 5.90 -8.82
C ASN A 161 2.05 6.31 -7.40
N TYR A 162 1.15 5.54 -6.77
CA TYR A 162 0.73 5.81 -5.40
C TYR A 162 1.87 5.66 -4.36
N CYS A 163 2.83 4.75 -4.59
CA CYS A 163 4.02 4.65 -3.74
C CYS A 163 4.87 5.92 -3.87
N ILE A 164 5.02 6.44 -5.09
CA ILE A 164 5.79 7.66 -5.38
C ILE A 164 5.14 8.87 -4.71
N GLU A 165 3.83 9.07 -4.90
CA GLU A 165 3.09 10.18 -4.29
C GLU A 165 3.21 10.19 -2.76
N LEU A 166 3.13 9.01 -2.12
CA LEU A 166 3.31 8.89 -0.67
C LEU A 166 4.75 9.23 -0.23
N MET A 167 5.76 8.73 -0.94
CA MET A 167 7.16 9.07 -0.64
C MET A 167 7.41 10.58 -0.76
N GLU A 168 6.93 11.20 -1.83
CA GLU A 168 7.06 12.64 -2.04
C GLU A 168 6.32 13.46 -0.97
N TYR A 169 5.11 13.05 -0.60
CA TYR A 169 4.37 13.69 0.48
C TYR A 169 5.17 13.69 1.79
N TYR A 170 5.68 12.53 2.22
CA TYR A 170 6.39 12.44 3.50
C TYR A 170 7.75 13.14 3.49
N GLU A 171 8.45 13.19 2.35
CA GLU A 171 9.69 13.97 2.22
C GLU A 171 9.44 15.49 2.29
N ASN A 172 8.33 15.97 1.73
CA ASN A 172 8.01 17.41 1.69
C ASN A 172 7.31 17.93 2.94
N SER A 173 6.51 17.09 3.61
CA SER A 173 5.72 17.49 4.78
C SER A 173 6.53 17.58 6.08
N ASN A 174 7.76 17.08 6.11
CA ASN A 174 8.68 17.20 7.25
C ASN A 174 10.11 17.49 6.75
N PRO A 175 10.42 18.73 6.35
CA PRO A 175 11.75 19.12 5.89
C PRO A 175 12.70 19.24 7.08
N ILE A 176 13.17 18.12 7.62
CA ILE A 176 14.34 18.12 8.49
C ILE A 176 15.52 17.61 7.65
N TYR A 177 16.18 18.57 6.98
CA TYR A 177 17.52 18.42 6.44
C TYR A 177 18.56 18.71 7.54
#